data_AF-A0A7X4D0N6-F1
#
_entry.id   AF-A0A7X4D0N6-F1
#
_cell.length_a   1.000
_cell.length_b   1.000
_cell.length_c   1.000
_cell.angle_alpha   90.00
_cell.angle_beta   90.00
_cell.angle_gamma   90.00
#
_symmetry.space_group_name_H-M   'P 1'
#
loop_
_entity.id
_entity.type
_entity.pdbx_description
1 polymer ?
#
loop_
_entity_poly.entity_id
_entity_poly.type
_entity_poly.pdbx_seq_one_letter_code
_entity_poly.pdbx_strand_id
1 'polypeptide(L)' 'MRAKMANLFGVFLILLAVASWFQHLYTCFTEESWGFLVAGAIFFPVAIVHGVGIWLGAW' A
#
# COMPACT_ATOMS: atom_id res chain seq x y z
N MET A 1 -4.75 10.36 28.05
CA MET A 1 -5.62 10.28 26.85
C MET A 1 -4.89 10.53 25.53
N ARG A 2 -4.06 11.58 25.38
CA ARG A 2 -3.34 11.88 24.11
C ARG A 2 -2.44 10.75 23.58
N ALA A 3 -1.68 10.07 24.45
CA ALA A 3 -0.78 8.99 24.04
C ALA A 3 -1.50 7.75 23.44
N LYS A 4 -2.67 7.36 23.98
CA LYS A 4 -3.45 6.23 23.43
C LYS A 4 -3.99 6.51 22.03
N MET A 5 -4.45 7.75 21.78
CA MET A 5 -4.95 8.15 20.46
C MET A 5 -3.84 8.18 19.41
N ALA A 6 -2.64 8.64 19.79
CA ALA A 6 -1.47 8.60 18.92
C ALA A 6 -1.10 7.15 18.53
N ASN A 7 -1.20 6.21 19.46
CA ASN A 7 -0.95 4.79 19.19
C ASN A 7 -2.00 4.19 18.24
N LEU A 8 -3.28 4.53 18.42
CA LEU A 8 -4.34 4.04 17.54
C LEU A 8 -4.19 4.58 16.11
N PHE A 9 -3.84 5.86 15.97
CA PHE A 9 -3.58 6.48 14.68
C PHE A 9 -2.38 5.83 13.97
N GLY A 10 -1.29 5.55 14.68
CA GLY A 10 -0.15 4.82 14.13
C GLY A 10 -0.51 3.42 13.62
N VAL A 11 -1.29 2.67 14.41
CA VAL A 11 -1.79 1.34 14.00
C VAL A 11 -2.65 1.45 12.73
N PHE A 12 -3.54 2.44 12.65
CA PHE A 12 -4.37 2.67 11.48
C PHE A 12 -3.54 2.94 10.21
N LEU A 13 -2.50 3.78 10.31
CA LEU A 13 -1.61 4.06 9.17
C LEU A 13 -0.85 2.82 8.70
N ILE A 14 -0.38 1.97 9.62
CA ILE A 14 0.29 0.72 9.27
C ILE A 14 -0.68 -0.22 8.55
N LEU A 15 -1.90 -0.37 9.05
CA LEU A 15 -2.92 -1.20 8.40
C LEU A 15 -3.26 -0.70 6.99
N LEU A 16 -3.41 0.62 6.81
CA LEU A 16 -3.62 1.21 5.48
C LEU A 16 -2.43 0.95 4.54
N ALA A 17 -1.20 1.15 5.01
CA ALA A 17 0.00 0.89 4.21
C ALA A 17 0.07 -0.58 3.78
N VAL A 18 -0.15 -1.51 4.70
CA VAL A 18 -0.14 -2.96 4.41
C VAL A 18 -1.28 -3.34 3.44
N ALA A 19 -2.48 -2.82 3.65
CA ALA A 19 -3.61 -3.08 2.75
C ALA A 19 -3.33 -2.53 1.33
N SER A 20 -2.76 -1.33 1.22
CA SER A 20 -2.39 -0.75 -0.08
C SER A 20 -1.29 -1.55 -0.78
N TRP A 21 -0.32 -2.07 -0.01
CA TRP A 21 0.71 -2.93 -0.55
C TRP A 21 0.14 -4.22 -1.15
N PHE A 22 -0.81 -4.86 -0.46
CA PHE A 22 -1.53 -6.02 -1.01
C PHE A 22 -2.35 -5.69 -2.25
N GLN A 23 -3.00 -4.53 -2.30
CA GLN A 23 -3.70 -4.07 -3.50
C GLN A 23 -2.73 -3.98 -4.70
N HIS A 24 -1.55 -3.37 -4.52
CA HIS A 24 -0.53 -3.30 -5.56
C HIS A 24 -0.08 -4.70 -6.01
N LEU A 25 0.20 -5.61 -5.07
CA LEU A 25 0.61 -6.98 -5.43
C LEU A 25 -0.47 -7.69 -6.25
N TYR A 26 -1.73 -7.62 -5.80
CA TYR A 26 -2.86 -8.21 -6.52
C TYR A 26 -2.94 -7.68 -7.95
N THR A 27 -2.99 -6.37 -8.12
CA THR A 27 -3.08 -5.73 -9.45
C THR A 27 -1.89 -6.09 -10.34
N CYS A 28 -0.64 -6.01 -9.83
CA CYS A 28 0.53 -6.31 -10.63
C CYS A 28 0.64 -7.79 -11.03
N PHE A 29 0.16 -8.71 -10.20
CA PHE A 29 0.04 -10.12 -10.59
C PHE A 29 -1.06 -10.33 -11.64
N THR A 30 -2.22 -9.69 -11.50
CA THR A 30 -3.34 -9.87 -12.45
C THR A 30 -3.08 -9.23 -13.81
N GLU A 31 -2.34 -8.13 -13.85
CA GLU A 31 -2.03 -7.38 -15.08
C GLU A 31 -0.65 -7.73 -15.65
N GLU A 32 0.03 -8.74 -15.11
CA GLU A 32 1.36 -9.18 -15.56
C GLU A 32 2.40 -8.03 -15.58
N SER A 33 2.25 -7.05 -14.68
CA SER A 33 3.14 -5.89 -14.55
C SER A 33 4.40 -6.23 -13.73
N TRP A 34 5.18 -7.19 -14.21
CA TRP A 34 6.30 -7.81 -13.49
C TRP A 34 7.37 -6.82 -13.00
N GLY A 35 7.71 -5.83 -13.82
CA GLY A 35 8.69 -4.80 -13.42
C GLY A 35 8.20 -3.99 -12.22
N PHE A 36 6.89 -3.70 -12.19
CA PHE A 36 6.29 -2.93 -11.12
C PHE A 36 6.08 -3.78 -9.87
N LEU A 37 5.78 -5.07 -10.04
CA LEU A 37 5.77 -6.06 -8.96
C LEU A 37 7.14 -6.12 -8.24
N VAL A 38 8.24 -6.20 -9.00
CA VAL A 38 9.59 -6.19 -8.44
C VAL A 38 9.87 -4.86 -7.73
N ALA A 39 9.53 -3.73 -8.36
CA ALA A 39 9.68 -2.41 -7.74
C ALA A 39 8.94 -2.31 -6.39
N GLY A 40 7.72 -2.84 -6.31
CA GLY A 40 6.94 -2.89 -5.08
C GLY A 40 7.49 -3.84 -4.00
N ALA A 41 8.25 -4.87 -4.38
CA ALA A 41 8.88 -5.81 -3.45
C ALA A 41 10.17 -5.24 -2.82
N ILE A 42 10.94 -4.44 -3.57
CA ILE A 42 12.22 -3.88 -3.10
C ILE A 42 12.12 -2.44 -2.60
N PHE A 43 11.06 -1.72 -2.99
CA PHE A 43 10.83 -0.33 -2.60
C PHE A 43 9.35 -0.10 -2.24
N PHE A 44 9.00 -0.51 -1.02
CA PHE A 44 7.64 -0.46 -0.46
C PHE A 44 6.87 0.86 -0.68
N PRO A 45 7.49 2.06 -0.62
CA PRO A 45 6.75 3.30 -0.89
C PRO A 45 6.07 3.35 -2.26
N VAL A 46 6.68 2.77 -3.30
CA VAL A 46 6.07 2.71 -4.65
C VAL A 46 4.80 1.88 -4.63
N ALA A 47 4.82 0.72 -3.99
CA ALA A 47 3.64 -0.14 -3.90
C ALA A 47 2.52 0.48 -3.06
N ILE A 48 2.85 1.20 -1.98
CA ILE A 48 1.86 1.92 -1.17
C ILE A 48 1.18 3.01 -2.00
N VAL A 49 1.96 3.87 -2.67
CA VAL A 49 1.39 4.96 -3.50
C VAL A 49 0.54 4.39 -4.63
N HIS A 50 1.02 3.38 -5.34
CA HIS A 50 0.27 2.72 -6.41
C HIS A 50 -1.03 2.10 -5.89
N GLY A 51 -0.95 1.30 -4.82
CA GLY A 51 -2.12 0.67 -4.21
C GLY A 51 -3.17 1.66 -3.75
N VAL A 52 -2.75 2.77 -3.12
CA VAL A 52 -3.66 3.85 -2.74
C VAL A 52 -4.31 4.49 -3.96
N GLY A 53 -3.57 4.81 -5.02
CA GLY A 53 -4.21 5.46 -6.16
C GLY A 53 -5.11 4.52 -6.98
N ILE A 54 -4.93 3.20 -6.93
CA ILE A 54 -5.94 2.25 -7.45
C ILE A 54 -7.26 2.42 -6.69
N TRP A 55 -7.24 2.53 -5.36
CA TRP A 55 -8.46 2.80 -4.58
C TRP A 55 -9.10 4.16 -4.92
N LEU A 56 -8.29 5.13 -5.34
CA LEU A 56 -8.75 6.44 -5.78
C LEU A 56 -9.12 6.50 -7.27
N GLY A 57 -9.00 5.39 -8.01
CA GLY A 57 -9.31 5.29 -9.44
C GLY A 57 -8.32 6.01 -10.36
N ALA A 58 -7.09 6.22 -9.92
CA ALA A 58 -6.02 6.82 -10.72
C ALA A 58 -5.35 5.81 -11.68
N TRP A 59 -5.43 4.52 -11.34
CA TRP A 59 -4.90 3.38 -12.10
C TRP A 59 -5.92 2.26 -12.13
#